data_AF-A0A430HDI4-F1
#
_entry.id   AF-A0A430HDI4-F1
#
_cell.length_a   1.000
_cell.length_b   1.000
_cell.length_c   1.000
_cell.angle_alpha   90.00
_cell.angle_beta   90.00
_cell.angle_gamma   90.00
#
_symmetry.space_group_name_H-M   'P 1'
#
loop_
_entity.id
_entity.type
_entity.pdbx_description
1 polymer ?
#
loop_
_entity_poly.entity_id
_entity_poly.type
_entity_poly.pdbx_seq_one_letter_code
_entity_poly.pdbx_strand_id
1 'polypeptide(L)'
;MSKQKKVKMIDGSKCSAWQVLTAANAYYELSNVFTDSLPERLEGADHALLNMDAGVASATNRILALELYLKALFIGANLSFAGVHDLKALFDALPDDIRIEIERCFVLRCGDQEHPVEESYLEFSFQLCVDLATAKLGPKKASPMPDLTLDGLLDRNRSGFIVSRYLFESASHDEMNTFNYEHIPLAILCRVLCEMLELSLPNRFPWYSRTFEF
;
A
#
# COMPACT_ATOMS: atom_id res chain seq x y z
N MET A 1 20.49 31.08 -6.78
CA MET A 1 19.93 29.72 -7.00
C MET A 1 20.90 28.94 -7.87
N SER A 2 21.55 27.92 -7.32
CA SER A 2 22.46 27.03 -8.06
C SER A 2 21.67 26.20 -9.07
N LYS A 3 22.08 26.20 -10.34
CA LYS A 3 21.51 25.32 -11.36
C LYS A 3 21.90 23.88 -11.01
N GLN A 4 20.97 23.09 -10.47
CA GLN A 4 21.16 21.65 -10.34
C GLN A 4 21.47 21.08 -11.73
N LYS A 5 22.70 20.60 -11.93
CA LYS A 5 23.09 19.85 -13.12
C LYS A 5 22.13 18.66 -13.23
N LYS A 6 21.42 18.55 -14.36
CA LYS A 6 20.65 17.35 -14.69
C LYS A 6 21.61 16.17 -14.74
N VAL A 7 21.61 15.35 -13.70
CA VAL A 7 22.30 14.06 -13.70
C VAL A 7 21.53 13.17 -14.67
N LYS A 8 22.14 12.80 -15.79
CA LYS A 8 21.59 11.75 -16.65
C LYS A 8 21.72 10.44 -15.87
N MET A 9 20.59 9.83 -15.53
CA MET A 9 20.56 8.49 -14.94
C MET A 9 20.98 7.46 -16.01
N ILE A 10 21.65 6.39 -15.58
CA ILE A 10 22.25 5.37 -16.44
C ILE A 10 21.18 4.62 -17.27
N ASP A 11 19.97 4.52 -16.74
CA ASP A 11 18.81 3.83 -17.30
C ASP A 11 17.87 4.75 -18.13
N GLY A 12 18.17 6.05 -18.23
CA GLY A 12 17.28 7.02 -18.88
C GLY A 12 16.08 7.47 -18.03
N SER A 13 15.99 7.03 -16.77
CA SER A 13 14.98 7.52 -15.82
C SER A 13 15.21 9.01 -15.49
N LYS A 14 14.13 9.70 -15.14
CA LYS A 14 14.18 11.11 -14.71
C LYS A 14 14.46 11.26 -13.21
N CYS A 15 14.38 10.16 -12.46
CA CYS A 15 14.43 10.15 -11.00
C CYS A 15 15.34 9.00 -10.53
N SER A 16 16.18 9.27 -9.55
CA SER A 16 16.96 8.24 -8.85
C SER A 16 16.10 7.39 -7.92
N ALA A 17 16.56 6.17 -7.62
CA ALA A 17 15.90 5.29 -6.66
C ALA A 17 15.70 5.96 -5.29
N TRP A 18 16.67 6.77 -4.83
CA TRP A 18 16.53 7.55 -3.61
C TRP A 18 15.40 8.59 -3.67
N GLN A 19 15.19 9.26 -4.80
CA GLN A 19 14.08 10.21 -4.94
C GLN A 19 12.73 9.49 -4.92
N VAL A 20 12.64 8.33 -5.55
CA VAL A 20 11.42 7.50 -5.53
C VAL A 20 11.18 6.96 -4.13
N LEU A 21 12.23 6.50 -3.42
CA LEU A 21 12.18 6.09 -2.03
C LEU A 21 11.69 7.22 -1.11
N THR A 22 12.20 8.45 -1.26
CA THR A 22 11.72 9.60 -0.47
C THR A 22 10.25 9.91 -0.74
N ALA A 23 9.79 9.77 -1.99
CA ALA A 23 8.37 9.91 -2.31
C ALA A 23 7.54 8.79 -1.65
N ALA A 24 8.00 7.54 -1.72
CA ALA A 24 7.34 6.41 -1.06
C ALA A 24 7.21 6.61 0.45
N ASN A 25 8.29 7.05 1.11
CA ASN A 25 8.34 7.43 2.52
C ASN A 25 7.28 8.50 2.86
N ALA A 26 7.19 9.57 2.08
CA ALA A 26 6.22 10.63 2.32
C ALA A 26 4.76 10.14 2.22
N TYR A 27 4.45 9.28 1.26
CA TYR A 27 3.12 8.65 1.16
C TYR A 27 2.86 7.67 2.29
N TYR A 28 3.87 6.92 2.72
CA TYR A 28 3.76 6.02 3.87
C TYR A 28 3.46 6.80 5.16
N GLU A 29 4.20 7.88 5.43
CA GLU A 29 3.96 8.77 6.57
C GLU A 29 2.56 9.37 6.54
N LEU A 30 2.13 9.85 5.38
CA LEU A 30 0.77 10.36 5.21
C LEU A 30 -0.28 9.27 5.48
N SER A 31 -0.02 8.01 5.12
CA SER A 31 -0.91 6.90 5.46
C SER A 31 -1.02 6.66 6.97
N ASN A 32 0.06 6.89 7.73
CA ASN A 32 0.06 6.73 9.19
C ASN A 32 -0.79 7.80 9.88
N VAL A 33 -0.72 9.05 9.41
CA VAL A 33 -1.58 10.14 9.94
C VAL A 33 -3.05 9.74 9.93
N PHE A 34 -3.50 9.04 8.89
CA PHE A 34 -4.87 8.54 8.81
C PHE A 34 -5.07 7.25 9.62
N THR A 35 -4.10 6.34 9.59
CA THR A 35 -4.19 5.05 10.30
C THR A 35 -4.29 5.22 11.81
N ASP A 36 -3.59 6.20 12.39
CA ASP A 36 -3.62 6.48 13.83
C ASP A 36 -5.02 6.89 14.33
N SER A 37 -5.89 7.32 13.41
CA SER A 37 -7.30 7.63 13.71
C SER A 37 -8.24 6.45 13.50
N LEU A 38 -7.76 5.35 12.91
CA LEU A 38 -8.55 4.14 12.69
C LEU A 38 -8.53 3.28 13.95
N PRO A 39 -9.68 2.71 14.36
CA PRO A 39 -9.68 1.72 15.42
C PRO A 39 -8.96 0.46 14.94
N GLU A 40 -8.22 -0.20 15.83
CA GLU A 40 -7.56 -1.49 15.54
C GLU A 40 -8.56 -2.57 15.10
N ARG A 41 -9.81 -2.45 15.59
CA ARG A 41 -10.94 -3.27 15.18
C ARG A 41 -12.17 -2.40 14.94
N LEU A 42 -12.80 -2.53 13.78
CA LEU A 42 -14.12 -1.95 13.52
C LEU A 42 -15.19 -2.86 14.13
N GLU A 43 -15.52 -2.64 15.40
CA GLU A 43 -16.68 -3.27 16.03
C GLU A 43 -17.94 -2.44 15.71
N GLY A 44 -18.77 -2.96 14.79
CA GLY A 44 -20.10 -2.41 14.50
C GLY A 44 -20.19 -1.47 13.28
N ALA A 45 -21.36 -1.44 12.66
CA ALA A 45 -21.64 -0.70 11.43
C ALA A 45 -21.50 0.82 11.57
N ASP A 46 -21.78 1.37 12.76
CA ASP A 46 -21.75 2.81 13.02
C ASP A 46 -20.31 3.37 13.09
N HIS A 47 -19.35 2.57 13.56
CA HIS A 47 -17.93 2.93 13.59
C HIS A 47 -17.27 2.89 12.20
N ALA A 48 -17.80 2.06 11.28
CA ALA A 48 -17.28 1.92 9.92
C ALA A 48 -17.58 3.15 9.04
N LEU A 49 -18.71 3.83 9.26
CA LEU A 49 -19.08 5.04 8.51
C LEU A 49 -18.25 6.27 8.93
N LEU A 50 -17.95 6.40 10.24
CA LEU A 50 -17.25 7.57 10.78
C LEU A 50 -15.77 7.65 10.38
N ASN A 51 -15.17 6.54 10.00
CA ASN A 51 -13.73 6.45 9.70
C ASN A 51 -13.44 5.99 8.26
N MET A 52 -14.46 5.95 7.40
CA MET A 52 -14.32 5.48 6.02
C MET A 52 -13.37 6.39 5.22
N ASP A 53 -13.46 7.70 5.40
CA ASP A 53 -12.60 8.68 4.74
C ASP A 53 -11.12 8.52 5.13
N ALA A 54 -10.83 8.40 6.43
CA ALA A 54 -9.50 8.11 6.94
C ALA A 54 -8.99 6.75 6.44
N GLY A 55 -9.85 5.72 6.42
CA GLY A 55 -9.50 4.39 5.93
C GLY A 55 -9.10 4.38 4.47
N VAL A 56 -9.89 5.05 3.63
CA VAL A 56 -9.66 5.16 2.18
C VAL A 56 -8.44 6.03 1.88
N ALA A 57 -8.25 7.12 2.62
CA ALA A 57 -7.06 7.96 2.50
C ALA A 57 -5.80 7.19 2.92
N SER A 58 -5.84 6.47 4.03
CA SER A 58 -4.76 5.59 4.49
C SER A 58 -4.42 4.55 3.41
N ALA A 59 -5.42 3.79 2.95
CA ALA A 59 -5.24 2.75 1.95
C ALA A 59 -4.61 3.28 0.65
N THR A 60 -5.16 4.39 0.13
CA THR A 60 -4.64 5.02 -1.10
C THR A 60 -3.17 5.39 -0.98
N ASN A 61 -2.79 6.02 0.14
CA ASN A 61 -1.42 6.46 0.36
C ASN A 61 -0.47 5.28 0.63
N ARG A 62 -0.91 4.27 1.41
CA ARG A 62 -0.09 3.09 1.73
C ARG A 62 0.16 2.21 0.52
N ILE A 63 -0.86 1.99 -0.31
CA ILE A 63 -0.72 1.22 -1.55
C ILE A 63 0.15 1.97 -2.56
N LEU A 64 0.02 3.30 -2.66
CA LEU A 64 0.90 4.10 -3.51
C LEU A 64 2.36 4.06 -3.01
N ALA A 65 2.58 4.12 -1.70
CA ALA A 65 3.92 3.94 -1.12
C ALA A 65 4.52 2.59 -1.50
N LEU A 66 3.74 1.51 -1.37
CA LEU A 66 4.13 0.16 -1.78
C LEU A 66 4.51 0.08 -3.27
N GLU A 67 3.70 0.65 -4.16
CA GLU A 67 4.01 0.74 -5.59
C GLU A 67 5.34 1.46 -5.85
N LEU A 68 5.57 2.58 -5.15
CA LEU A 68 6.79 3.38 -5.30
C LEU A 68 8.02 2.66 -4.75
N TYR A 69 7.91 1.93 -3.63
CA TYR A 69 9.00 1.10 -3.12
C TYR A 69 9.37 0.00 -4.13
N LEU A 70 8.39 -0.71 -4.69
CA LEU A 70 8.65 -1.71 -5.73
C LEU A 70 9.34 -1.07 -6.94
N LYS A 71 8.86 0.09 -7.43
CA LYS A 71 9.51 0.82 -8.53
C LYS A 71 10.92 1.32 -8.19
N ALA A 72 11.18 1.68 -6.94
CA ALA A 72 12.52 2.03 -6.49
C ALA A 72 13.47 0.83 -6.55
N LEU A 73 13.00 -0.40 -6.30
CA LEU A 73 13.81 -1.61 -6.48
C LEU A 73 14.20 -1.82 -7.95
N PHE A 74 13.29 -1.61 -8.90
CA PHE A 74 13.62 -1.68 -10.33
C PHE A 74 14.75 -0.71 -10.70
N ILE A 75 14.66 0.55 -10.25
CA ILE A 75 15.69 1.56 -10.53
C ILE A 75 17.00 1.21 -9.80
N GLY A 76 16.92 0.81 -8.53
CA GLY A 76 18.06 0.48 -7.69
C GLY A 76 18.87 -0.71 -8.19
N ALA A 77 18.19 -1.74 -8.68
CA ALA A 77 18.79 -2.94 -9.27
C ALA A 77 19.06 -2.81 -10.78
N ASN A 78 18.86 -1.62 -11.37
CA ASN A 78 19.05 -1.35 -12.80
C ASN A 78 18.29 -2.34 -13.72
N LEU A 79 17.06 -2.68 -13.32
CA LEU A 79 16.14 -3.53 -14.06
C LEU A 79 15.36 -2.71 -15.09
N SER A 80 14.81 -3.38 -16.11
CA SER A 80 13.90 -2.71 -17.05
C SER A 80 12.68 -2.18 -16.32
N PHE A 81 12.44 -0.87 -16.40
CA PHE A 81 11.33 -0.23 -15.70
C PHE A 81 9.98 -0.82 -16.11
N ALA A 82 9.24 -1.34 -15.13
CA ALA A 82 7.88 -1.82 -15.32
C ALA A 82 6.90 -0.64 -15.25
N GLY A 83 6.40 -0.20 -16.41
CA GLY A 83 5.42 0.89 -16.55
C GLY A 83 3.99 0.56 -16.10
N VAL A 84 3.83 -0.45 -15.26
CA VAL A 84 2.53 -0.92 -14.75
C VAL A 84 2.28 -0.40 -13.33
N HIS A 85 1.03 -0.45 -12.89
CA HIS A 85 0.60 -0.10 -11.53
C HIS A 85 0.13 -1.32 -10.74
N ASP A 86 0.07 -2.49 -11.39
CA ASP A 86 -0.36 -3.73 -10.76
C ASP A 86 0.72 -4.22 -9.79
N LEU A 87 0.42 -4.23 -8.48
CA LEU A 87 1.41 -4.57 -7.45
C LEU A 87 1.96 -5.99 -7.61
N LYS A 88 1.09 -6.94 -7.95
CA LYS A 88 1.48 -8.33 -8.16
C LYS A 88 2.38 -8.45 -9.38
N ALA A 89 2.03 -7.80 -10.49
CA ALA A 89 2.87 -7.78 -11.69
C ALA A 89 4.22 -7.10 -11.45
N LEU A 90 4.26 -6.02 -10.65
CA LEU A 90 5.52 -5.38 -10.23
C LEU A 90 6.38 -6.34 -9.41
N PHE A 91 5.79 -7.03 -8.43
CA PHE A 91 6.51 -8.00 -7.61
C PHE A 91 6.99 -9.19 -8.43
N ASP A 92 6.13 -9.81 -9.24
CA ASP A 92 6.44 -10.99 -10.07
C ASP A 92 7.52 -10.71 -11.13
N ALA A 93 7.70 -9.45 -11.52
CA ALA A 93 8.75 -9.03 -12.45
C ALA A 93 10.12 -8.80 -11.79
N LEU A 94 10.22 -8.89 -10.45
CA LEU A 94 11.50 -8.85 -9.75
C LEU A 94 12.27 -10.19 -9.92
N PRO A 95 13.61 -10.14 -9.94
CA PRO A 95 14.46 -11.33 -9.85
C PRO A 95 14.11 -12.24 -8.67
N ASP A 96 14.24 -13.56 -8.86
CA ASP A 96 13.86 -14.57 -7.85
C ASP A 96 14.57 -14.39 -6.51
N ASP A 97 15.86 -14.03 -6.53
CA ASP A 97 16.64 -13.77 -5.32
C ASP A 97 16.08 -12.59 -4.50
N ILE A 98 15.62 -11.53 -5.17
CA ILE A 98 14.97 -10.39 -4.52
C ILE A 98 13.59 -10.79 -3.98
N ARG A 99 12.78 -11.51 -4.75
CA ARG A 99 11.43 -11.93 -4.33
C ARG A 99 11.48 -12.85 -3.11
N ILE A 100 12.36 -13.86 -3.14
CA ILE A 100 12.55 -14.80 -2.03
C ILE A 100 12.97 -14.05 -0.76
N GLU A 101 13.87 -13.07 -0.88
CA GLU A 101 14.31 -12.31 0.28
C GLU A 101 13.20 -11.41 0.85
N ILE A 102 12.39 -10.77 0.00
CA ILE A 102 11.22 -9.99 0.43
C ILE A 102 10.22 -10.91 1.15
N GLU A 103 9.90 -12.06 0.56
CA GLU A 103 8.95 -13.02 1.14
C GLU A 103 9.45 -13.54 2.49
N ARG A 104 10.72 -13.92 2.59
CA ARG A 104 11.36 -14.35 3.83
C ARG A 104 11.27 -13.28 4.92
N CYS A 105 11.59 -12.02 4.58
CA CYS A 105 11.52 -10.91 5.53
C CYS A 105 10.08 -10.59 5.93
N PHE A 106 9.14 -10.63 4.99
CA PHE A 106 7.72 -10.43 5.24
C PHE A 106 7.17 -11.47 6.22
N VAL A 107 7.40 -12.76 5.96
CA VAL A 107 6.97 -13.86 6.83
C VAL A 107 7.55 -13.71 8.24
N LEU A 108 8.84 -13.40 8.36
CA LEU A 108 9.50 -13.19 9.65
C LEU A 108 8.82 -12.06 10.43
N ARG A 109 8.60 -10.90 9.80
CA ARG A 109 8.01 -9.73 10.44
C ARG A 109 6.53 -9.92 10.81
N CYS A 110 5.79 -10.70 10.02
CA CYS A 110 4.43 -11.09 10.36
C CYS A 110 4.38 -12.02 11.58
N GLY A 111 5.37 -12.91 11.75
CA GLY A 111 5.49 -13.78 12.92
C GLY A 111 5.89 -13.06 14.21
N ASP A 112 6.54 -11.90 14.10
CA ASP A 112 7.00 -11.08 15.23
C ASP A 112 5.91 -10.15 15.81
N GLN A 113 4.69 -10.15 15.26
CA GLN A 113 3.62 -9.27 15.74
C GLN A 113 3.02 -9.76 17.07
N GLU A 114 2.79 -8.83 18.02
CA GLU A 114 2.13 -9.14 19.30
C GLU A 114 0.68 -9.58 19.12
N HIS A 115 0.03 -9.11 18.05
CA HIS A 115 -1.34 -9.47 17.68
C HIS A 115 -1.34 -10.31 16.39
N PRO A 116 -2.21 -11.33 16.27
CA PRO A 116 -2.34 -12.10 15.05
C PRO A 116 -2.69 -11.16 13.88
N VAL A 117 -1.96 -11.29 12.78
CA VAL A 117 -2.26 -10.61 11.50
C VAL A 117 -3.70 -10.90 11.03
N GLU A 118 -4.21 -12.06 11.45
CA GLU A 118 -5.59 -12.50 11.33
C GLU A 118 -6.62 -11.60 12.04
N GLU A 119 -6.26 -10.52 12.71
CA GLU A 119 -7.23 -9.60 13.32
C GLU A 119 -7.08 -8.17 12.78
N SER A 120 -6.18 -7.98 11.81
CA SER A 120 -5.67 -6.67 11.39
C SER A 120 -6.31 -6.12 10.11
N TYR A 121 -7.51 -6.59 9.78
CA TYR A 121 -8.23 -6.21 8.57
C TYR A 121 -9.37 -5.25 8.89
N LEU A 122 -9.41 -4.15 8.14
CA LEU A 122 -10.49 -3.20 8.18
C LEU A 122 -11.38 -3.41 6.96
N GLU A 123 -12.60 -3.86 7.20
CA GLU A 123 -13.59 -3.98 6.15
C GLU A 123 -14.45 -2.72 6.09
N PHE A 124 -14.45 -2.08 4.94
CA PHE A 124 -15.31 -0.95 4.63
C PHE A 124 -16.40 -1.41 3.67
N SER A 125 -17.66 -1.26 4.05
CA SER A 125 -18.78 -1.54 3.17
C SER A 125 -19.58 -0.28 2.91
N PHE A 126 -19.85 0.02 1.64
CA PHE A 126 -20.57 1.23 1.24
C PHE A 126 -21.47 0.97 0.03
N GLN A 127 -22.56 1.73 -0.04
CA GLN A 127 -23.54 1.70 -1.13
C GLN A 127 -23.96 3.14 -1.43
N LEU A 128 -24.08 3.50 -2.71
CA LEU A 128 -24.58 4.83 -3.07
C LEU A 128 -26.09 4.90 -2.85
N CYS A 129 -26.51 5.79 -1.96
CA CYS A 129 -27.93 6.07 -1.73
C CYS A 129 -28.27 7.46 -2.26
N VAL A 130 -29.32 7.55 -3.11
CA VAL A 130 -29.82 8.85 -3.62
C VAL A 130 -30.55 9.62 -2.51
N ASP A 131 -31.22 8.90 -1.61
CA ASP A 131 -31.92 9.46 -0.46
C ASP A 131 -31.75 8.53 0.75
N LEU A 132 -31.18 9.07 1.83
CA LEU A 132 -30.96 8.36 3.09
C LEU A 132 -32.28 7.89 3.73
N ALA A 133 -33.38 8.63 3.53
CA ALA A 133 -34.67 8.30 4.12
C ALA A 133 -35.34 7.07 3.48
N THR A 134 -34.96 6.74 2.24
CA THR A 134 -35.53 5.62 1.47
C THR A 134 -34.51 4.53 1.15
N ALA A 135 -33.28 4.68 1.65
CA ALA A 135 -32.19 3.74 1.47
C ALA A 135 -32.56 2.34 1.99
N LYS A 136 -32.65 1.37 1.07
CA LYS A 136 -32.65 -0.05 1.43
C LYS A 136 -31.24 -0.57 1.26
N LEU A 137 -30.67 -1.10 2.33
CA LEU A 137 -29.36 -1.75 2.27
C LEU A 137 -29.44 -2.97 1.36
N GLY A 138 -28.59 -2.98 0.34
CA GLY A 138 -28.38 -4.14 -0.53
C GLY A 138 -27.73 -5.30 0.23
N PRO A 139 -27.76 -6.51 -0.35
CA PRO A 139 -27.09 -7.66 0.25
C PRO A 139 -25.58 -7.39 0.36
N LYS A 140 -25.00 -7.70 1.53
CA LYS A 140 -23.55 -7.70 1.74
C LYS A 140 -22.93 -8.92 1.04
N LYS A 141 -21.93 -8.71 0.20
CA LYS A 141 -21.12 -9.82 -0.33
C LYS A 141 -20.26 -10.38 0.80
N ALA A 142 -20.16 -11.71 0.88
CA ALA A 142 -19.28 -12.35 1.84
C ALA A 142 -17.82 -12.00 1.50
N SER A 143 -17.08 -11.46 2.46
CA SER A 143 -15.63 -11.31 2.32
C SER A 143 -14.97 -12.68 2.51
N PRO A 144 -14.17 -13.15 1.53
CA PRO A 144 -13.38 -14.35 1.72
C PRO A 144 -12.38 -14.13 2.86
N MET A 145 -12.08 -15.19 3.61
CA MET A 145 -11.01 -15.17 4.61
C MET A 145 -9.69 -14.86 3.90
N PRO A 146 -8.89 -13.89 4.38
CA PRO A 146 -7.68 -13.48 3.68
C PRO A 146 -6.62 -14.61 3.73
N ASP A 147 -6.06 -14.92 2.57
CA ASP A 147 -4.82 -15.69 2.47
C ASP A 147 -3.67 -14.81 2.97
N LEU A 148 -3.04 -15.19 4.08
CA LEU A 148 -1.99 -14.42 4.75
C LEU A 148 -0.61 -14.50 4.06
N THR A 149 -0.50 -15.23 2.95
CA THR A 149 0.73 -15.23 2.16
C THR A 149 0.96 -13.87 1.51
N LEU A 150 2.24 -13.56 1.22
CA LEU A 150 2.59 -12.34 0.47
C LEU A 150 1.94 -12.34 -0.92
N ASP A 151 1.87 -13.50 -1.58
CA ASP A 151 1.22 -13.64 -2.88
C ASP A 151 -0.28 -13.32 -2.80
N GLY A 152 -0.98 -13.89 -1.81
CA GLY A 152 -2.38 -13.60 -1.55
C GLY A 152 -2.63 -12.13 -1.24
N LEU A 153 -1.78 -11.50 -0.42
CA LEU A 153 -1.85 -10.07 -0.10
C LEU A 153 -1.73 -9.21 -1.37
N LEU A 154 -0.72 -9.50 -2.20
CA LEU A 154 -0.46 -8.76 -3.43
C LEU A 154 -1.54 -8.97 -4.49
N ASP A 155 -2.11 -10.17 -4.62
CA ASP A 155 -3.18 -10.42 -5.58
C ASP A 155 -4.46 -9.65 -5.21
N ARG A 156 -4.86 -9.66 -3.93
CA ARG A 156 -6.01 -8.87 -3.46
C ARG A 156 -5.80 -7.36 -3.61
N ASN A 157 -4.58 -6.90 -3.40
CA ASN A 157 -4.24 -5.47 -3.48
C ASN A 157 -3.68 -5.06 -4.85
N ARG A 158 -3.71 -5.94 -5.85
CA ARG A 158 -3.03 -5.71 -7.15
C ARG A 158 -3.44 -4.40 -7.80
N SER A 159 -4.72 -4.03 -7.68
CA SER A 159 -5.29 -2.78 -8.20
C SER A 159 -5.72 -1.83 -7.09
N GLY A 160 -5.17 -2.00 -5.88
CA GLY A 160 -5.65 -1.33 -4.68
C GLY A 160 -5.68 0.20 -4.79
N PHE A 161 -4.69 0.81 -5.46
CA PHE A 161 -4.68 2.26 -5.69
C PHE A 161 -5.84 2.73 -6.57
N ILE A 162 -6.15 2.00 -7.64
CA ILE A 162 -7.26 2.33 -8.54
C ILE A 162 -8.57 2.14 -7.77
N VAL A 163 -8.72 1.02 -7.07
CA VAL A 163 -9.93 0.71 -6.29
C VAL A 163 -10.19 1.76 -5.21
N SER A 164 -9.17 2.15 -4.45
CA SER A 164 -9.32 3.13 -3.37
C SER A 164 -9.53 4.55 -3.89
N ARG A 165 -8.87 4.93 -4.99
CA ARG A 165 -9.01 6.25 -5.61
C ARG A 165 -10.38 6.44 -6.28
N TYR A 166 -10.89 5.41 -6.93
CA TYR A 166 -12.15 5.43 -7.69
C TYR A 166 -13.26 4.69 -6.95
N LEU A 167 -13.19 4.67 -5.62
CA LEU A 167 -14.11 3.96 -4.75
C LEU A 167 -15.57 4.34 -5.02
N PHE A 168 -15.82 5.65 -5.13
CA PHE A 168 -17.16 6.20 -5.39
C PHE A 168 -17.64 6.01 -6.84
N GLU A 169 -16.72 5.84 -7.80
CA GLU A 169 -17.07 5.55 -9.20
C GLU A 169 -17.46 4.09 -9.39
N SER A 170 -16.92 3.20 -8.56
CA SER A 170 -17.22 1.76 -8.56
C SER A 170 -18.49 1.43 -7.75
N ALA A 171 -19.06 2.44 -7.09
CA ALA A 171 -20.21 2.28 -6.22
C ALA A 171 -21.51 2.12 -7.04
N SER A 172 -22.39 1.22 -6.60
CA SER A 172 -23.69 1.01 -7.25
C SER A 172 -24.85 1.38 -6.32
N HIS A 173 -26.03 1.62 -6.90
CA HIS A 173 -27.25 1.85 -6.15
C HIS A 173 -27.89 0.55 -5.63
N ASP A 174 -27.65 -0.57 -6.31
CA ASP A 174 -28.37 -1.83 -6.04
C ASP A 174 -27.56 -2.81 -5.17
N GLU A 175 -26.23 -2.69 -5.17
CA GLU A 175 -25.31 -3.57 -4.44
C GLU A 175 -24.40 -2.78 -3.50
N MET A 176 -24.22 -3.33 -2.30
CA MET A 176 -23.20 -2.86 -1.37
C MET A 176 -21.84 -3.39 -1.81
N ASN A 177 -20.90 -2.48 -2.05
CA ASN A 177 -19.52 -2.83 -2.32
C ASN A 177 -18.74 -2.94 -1.02
N THR A 178 -17.88 -3.94 -0.95
CA THR A 178 -17.01 -4.17 0.19
C THR A 178 -15.57 -3.99 -0.26
N PHE A 179 -14.85 -3.16 0.49
CA PHE A 179 -13.43 -2.87 0.33
C PHE A 179 -12.70 -3.36 1.58
N ASN A 180 -11.76 -4.29 1.39
CA ASN A 180 -10.95 -4.83 2.47
C ASN A 180 -9.61 -4.11 2.49
N TYR A 181 -9.28 -3.45 3.59
CA TYR A 181 -8.01 -2.78 3.79
C TYR A 181 -7.15 -3.55 4.80
N GLU A 182 -6.08 -4.13 4.28
CA GLU A 182 -5.12 -4.97 5.03
C GLU A 182 -3.96 -4.12 5.56
N HIS A 183 -4.29 -3.13 6.39
CA HIS A 183 -3.38 -2.05 6.73
C HIS A 183 -2.08 -2.52 7.41
N ILE A 184 -2.13 -3.49 8.32
CA ILE A 184 -0.94 -4.03 9.00
C ILE A 184 -0.05 -4.84 8.04
N PRO A 185 -0.54 -5.86 7.31
CA PRO A 185 0.26 -6.54 6.29
C PRO A 185 0.91 -5.58 5.28
N LEU A 186 0.15 -4.60 4.79
CA LEU A 186 0.67 -3.60 3.85
C LEU A 186 1.76 -2.72 4.49
N ALA A 187 1.63 -2.39 5.78
CA ALA A 187 2.65 -1.64 6.52
C ALA A 187 3.93 -2.45 6.70
N ILE A 188 3.80 -3.73 7.07
CA ILE A 188 4.93 -4.66 7.19
C ILE A 188 5.66 -4.79 5.86
N LEU A 189 4.93 -4.93 4.74
CA LEU A 189 5.56 -5.01 3.42
C LEU A 189 6.26 -3.70 3.05
N CYS A 190 5.64 -2.54 3.30
CA CYS A 190 6.29 -1.24 3.12
C CYS A 190 7.60 -1.14 3.92
N ARG A 191 7.59 -1.62 5.16
CA ARG A 191 8.78 -1.69 6.02
C ARG A 191 9.89 -2.51 5.40
N VAL A 192 9.58 -3.75 5.04
CA VAL A 192 10.54 -4.69 4.43
C VAL A 192 11.19 -4.04 3.20
N LEU A 193 10.40 -3.49 2.29
CA LEU A 193 10.92 -2.88 1.07
C LEU A 193 11.77 -1.63 1.34
N CYS A 194 11.34 -0.77 2.28
CA CYS A 194 12.09 0.41 2.66
C CYS A 194 13.45 0.05 3.27
N GLU A 195 13.49 -0.90 4.21
CA GLU A 195 14.72 -1.39 4.83
C GLU A 195 15.65 -2.03 3.78
N MET A 196 15.12 -2.85 2.86
CA MET A 196 15.90 -3.45 1.78
C MET A 196 16.50 -2.40 0.82
N LEU A 197 15.74 -1.37 0.47
CA LEU A 197 16.23 -0.27 -0.38
C LEU A 197 17.34 0.53 0.31
N GLU A 198 17.19 0.86 1.58
CA GLU A 198 18.22 1.60 2.31
C GLU A 198 19.54 0.84 2.43
N LEU A 199 19.48 -0.49 2.52
CA LEU A 199 20.65 -1.37 2.57
C LEU A 199 21.30 -1.57 1.20
N SER A 200 20.49 -1.66 0.13
CA SER A 200 20.97 -2.01 -1.22
C SER A 200 21.37 -0.81 -2.07
N LEU A 201 20.79 0.36 -1.84
CA LEU A 201 21.08 1.54 -2.67
C LEU A 201 22.46 2.13 -2.37
N PRO A 202 23.32 2.27 -3.38
CA PRO A 202 24.64 2.87 -3.20
C PRO A 202 24.53 4.38 -2.95
N ASN A 203 25.57 4.95 -2.33
CA ASN A 203 25.78 6.40 -2.22
C ASN A 203 24.56 7.13 -1.66
N ARG A 204 24.14 6.80 -0.42
CA ARG A 204 23.07 7.50 0.28
C ARG A 204 23.22 9.02 0.14
N PHE A 205 22.16 9.67 -0.37
CA PHE A 205 22.21 11.11 -0.53
C PHE A 205 22.32 11.80 0.84
N PRO A 206 23.14 12.86 0.97
CA PRO A 206 23.32 13.56 2.24
C PRO A 206 22.03 14.17 2.82
N TRP A 207 21.05 14.46 1.96
CA TRP A 207 19.75 15.00 2.34
C TRP A 207 18.71 13.92 2.69
N TYR A 208 19.02 12.64 2.47
CA TYR A 208 18.08 11.56 2.78
C TYR A 208 18.10 11.23 4.28
N SER A 209 16.97 11.48 4.92
CA SER A 209 16.64 10.99 6.26
C SER A 209 15.22 10.45 6.25
N ARG A 210 15.03 9.25 6.81
CA ARG A 210 13.69 8.78 7.18
C ARG A 210 13.20 9.61 8.37
N THR A 211 11.97 10.12 8.30
CA THR A 211 11.36 10.98 9.33
C THR A 211 10.41 10.21 10.26
N PHE A 212 10.33 8.89 10.10
CA PHE A 212 9.43 8.02 10.85
C PHE A 212 10.12 6.72 11.26
N GLU A 213 9.55 6.08 12.28
CA GLU A 213 9.84 4.72 12.68
C GLU A 213 8.66 3.82 12.29
N PHE A 214 8.90 2.51 12.17
CA PHE A 214 7.93 1.52 11.74
C PHE A 214 7.33 0.75 12.91
#